data_AF-A0A936TEN3-F1
#
_entry.id   AF-A0A936TEN3-F1
#
_cell.length_a   1.000
_cell.length_b   1.000
_cell.length_c   1.000
_cell.angle_alpha   90.00
_cell.angle_beta   90.00
_cell.angle_gamma   90.00
#
_symmetry.space_group_name_H-M   'P 1'
#
loop_
_entity.id
_entity.type
_entity.pdbx_description
1 polymer ?
#
loop_
_entity_poly.entity_id
_entity_poly.type
_entity_poly.pdbx_seq_one_letter_code
_entity_poly.pdbx_strand_id
1 'polypeptide(L)'
;MNSAAAPVIVELVGAEQWERVKALRLASLRQDPQAFFKLLSEEIDLAEAEWRSRLASANTWVAVLDGGDVGLVTSSPDWDDPNAAHLSGLWVDRSARRCGAAQALSGAVVSHARDTGFRRVVLWVASANAGADRLYAGLGFTRTGRTDTFQPPRDTYTEWELELML
;
A
#
# COMPACT_ATOMS: atom_id res chain seq x y z
N MET A 1 12.05 32.04 10.34
CA MET A 1 10.79 31.44 10.83
C MET A 1 10.84 29.98 10.44
N ASN A 2 10.92 29.08 11.42
CA ASN A 2 11.01 27.65 11.18
C ASN A 2 9.59 27.15 10.87
N SER A 3 9.22 27.01 9.59
CA SER A 3 7.97 26.32 9.25
C SER A 3 8.11 24.88 9.72
N ALA A 4 7.38 24.51 10.77
CA ALA A 4 7.15 23.10 11.05
C ALA A 4 6.44 22.52 9.82
N ALA A 5 7.02 21.49 9.22
CA ALA A 5 6.35 20.76 8.15
C ALA A 5 5.00 20.26 8.67
N ALA A 6 3.94 20.41 7.88
CA ALA A 6 2.64 19.93 8.28
C ALA A 6 2.68 18.42 8.56
N PRO A 7 1.99 17.95 9.61
CA PRO A 7 1.97 16.53 9.93
C PRO A 7 1.23 15.75 8.85
N VAL A 8 1.72 14.55 8.54
CA VAL A 8 0.94 13.58 7.76
C VAL A 8 -0.11 12.97 8.67
N ILE A 9 -1.38 13.07 8.26
CA ILE A 9 -2.52 12.42 8.93
C ILE A 9 -2.83 11.13 8.17
N VAL A 10 -3.13 10.05 8.88
CA VAL A 10 -3.54 8.77 8.27
C VAL A 10 -4.97 8.47 8.67
N GLU A 11 -5.83 8.26 7.67
CA GLU A 11 -7.27 8.06 7.85
C GLU A 11 -7.68 6.69 7.30
N LEU A 12 -8.35 5.87 8.12
CA LEU A 12 -9.04 4.69 7.64
C LEU A 12 -10.29 5.14 6.87
N VAL A 13 -10.45 4.65 5.65
CA VAL A 13 -11.58 5.02 4.77
C VAL A 13 -12.52 3.83 4.57
N GLY A 14 -13.81 4.11 4.50
CA GLY A 14 -14.87 3.13 4.23
C GLY A 14 -15.41 3.26 2.80
N ALA A 15 -16.41 2.43 2.49
CA ALA A 15 -16.99 2.33 1.14
C ALA A 15 -17.55 3.65 0.59
N GLU A 16 -18.01 4.58 1.44
CA GLU A 16 -18.52 5.87 0.97
C GLU A 16 -17.42 6.81 0.45
N GLN A 17 -16.16 6.59 0.83
CA GLN A 17 -15.02 7.36 0.32
C GLN A 17 -14.38 6.74 -0.93
N TRP A 18 -15.13 5.95 -1.71
CA TRP A 18 -14.63 5.22 -2.86
C TRP A 18 -13.99 6.12 -3.94
N GLU A 19 -14.51 7.33 -4.17
CA GLU A 19 -13.96 8.27 -5.15
C GLU A 19 -12.54 8.69 -4.80
N ARG A 20 -12.28 8.90 -3.50
CA ARG A 20 -10.98 9.28 -2.93
C ARG A 20 -9.93 8.20 -3.21
N VAL A 21 -10.31 6.95 -2.93
CA VAL A 21 -9.46 5.77 -3.14
C VAL A 21 -9.24 5.52 -4.63
N LYS A 22 -10.29 5.61 -5.46
CA LYS A 22 -10.19 5.51 -6.92
C LYS A 22 -9.22 6.55 -7.47
N ALA A 23 -9.32 7.81 -7.06
CA ALA A 23 -8.45 8.88 -7.53
C ALA A 23 -6.97 8.58 -7.24
N LEU A 24 -6.63 8.24 -5.99
CA LEU A 24 -5.25 7.90 -5.60
C LEU A 24 -4.76 6.61 -6.27
N ARG A 25 -5.62 5.59 -6.38
CA ARG A 25 -5.27 4.32 -7.03
C ARG A 25 -4.95 4.52 -8.50
N LEU A 26 -5.77 5.27 -9.24
CA LEU A 26 -5.51 5.57 -10.64
C LEU A 26 -4.29 6.50 -10.81
N ALA A 27 -4.06 7.43 -9.88
CA ALA A 27 -2.83 8.23 -9.85
C ALA A 27 -1.59 7.33 -9.67
N SER A 28 -1.64 6.35 -8.77
CA SER A 28 -0.55 5.40 -8.54
C SER A 28 -0.20 4.59 -9.79
N LEU A 29 -1.21 4.10 -10.52
CA LEU A 29 -1.04 3.33 -11.75
C LEU A 29 -0.53 4.19 -12.91
N ARG A 30 -0.85 5.49 -12.94
CA ARG A 30 -0.31 6.43 -13.93
C ARG A 30 1.13 6.83 -13.62
N GLN A 31 1.43 7.15 -12.37
CA GLN A 31 2.70 7.71 -11.96
C GLN A 31 3.78 6.62 -11.86
N ASP A 32 3.45 5.46 -11.29
CA ASP A 32 4.41 4.38 -11.02
C ASP A 32 3.86 3.00 -11.39
N PRO A 33 3.47 2.76 -12.66
CA PRO A 33 2.87 1.50 -13.11
C PRO A 33 3.72 0.27 -12.76
N GLN A 34 5.05 0.40 -12.80
CA GLN A 34 6.01 -0.66 -12.46
C GLN A 34 5.95 -1.13 -11.00
N ALA A 35 5.31 -0.38 -10.11
CA ALA A 35 5.19 -0.74 -8.69
C ALA A 35 3.98 -1.66 -8.38
N PHE A 36 3.10 -1.90 -9.36
CA PHE A 36 1.86 -2.64 -9.14
C PHE A 36 1.65 -3.72 -10.20
N PHE A 37 1.05 -4.84 -9.81
CA PHE A 37 0.64 -5.92 -10.72
C PHE A 37 -0.45 -5.54 -11.72
N LYS A 38 -1.36 -4.68 -11.29
CA LYS A 38 -2.46 -4.21 -12.13
C LYS A 38 -2.01 -3.11 -13.07
N LEU A 39 -2.61 -3.08 -14.24
CA LEU A 39 -2.47 -2.04 -15.24
C LEU A 39 -3.56 -1.00 -15.07
N LEU A 40 -3.27 0.24 -15.46
CA LEU A 40 -4.27 1.32 -15.48
C LEU A 40 -5.51 0.93 -16.29
N SER A 41 -5.31 0.29 -17.45
CA SER A 41 -6.39 -0.16 -18.34
C SER A 41 -7.32 -1.19 -17.72
N GLU A 42 -6.86 -1.93 -16.70
CA GLU A 42 -7.71 -2.88 -15.97
C GLU A 42 -8.59 -2.20 -14.91
N GLU A 43 -8.20 -1.01 -14.44
CA GLU A 43 -8.83 -0.37 -13.27
C GLU A 43 -9.57 0.93 -13.58
N ILE A 44 -9.25 1.62 -14.69
CA ILE A 44 -9.79 2.96 -15.00
C ILE A 44 -11.31 2.97 -15.19
N ASP A 45 -11.85 1.92 -15.80
CA ASP A 45 -13.27 1.78 -16.14
C ASP A 45 -14.06 0.96 -15.11
N LEU A 46 -13.45 0.61 -13.97
CA LEU A 46 -14.16 -0.06 -12.88
C LEU A 46 -15.29 0.85 -12.37
N ALA A 47 -16.48 0.25 -12.26
CA ALA A 47 -17.65 0.94 -11.76
C ALA A 47 -17.59 1.12 -10.25
N GLU A 48 -18.44 2.00 -9.75
CA GLU A 48 -18.51 2.38 -8.34
C GLU A 48 -18.73 1.17 -7.41
N ALA A 49 -19.57 0.22 -7.82
CA ALA A 49 -19.89 -0.97 -7.04
C ALA A 49 -18.64 -1.80 -6.73
N GLU A 50 -17.71 -1.94 -7.68
CA GLU A 50 -16.44 -2.64 -7.48
C GLU A 50 -15.54 -1.91 -6.49
N TRP A 51 -15.47 -0.58 -6.54
CA TRP A 51 -14.67 0.20 -5.58
C TRP A 51 -15.23 0.08 -4.16
N ARG A 52 -16.56 0.21 -4.02
CA ARG A 52 -17.25 0.02 -2.74
C ARG A 52 -17.05 -1.39 -2.19
N SER A 53 -17.15 -2.41 -3.05
CA SER A 53 -16.92 -3.81 -2.67
C SER A 53 -15.50 -4.05 -2.19
N ARG A 54 -14.48 -3.50 -2.86
CA ARG A 54 -13.07 -3.58 -2.42
C ARG A 54 -12.86 -2.94 -1.05
N LEU A 55 -13.48 -1.78 -0.81
CA LEU A 55 -13.39 -1.08 0.48
C LEU A 55 -14.18 -1.74 1.60
N ALA A 56 -15.18 -2.57 1.25
CA ALA A 56 -15.92 -3.37 2.22
C ALA A 56 -15.18 -4.67 2.60
N SER A 57 -14.28 -5.17 1.74
CA SER A 57 -13.56 -6.43 1.95
C SER A 57 -12.13 -6.28 2.47
N ALA A 58 -11.57 -5.07 2.44
CA ALA A 58 -10.23 -4.78 2.91
C ALA A 58 -10.15 -3.40 3.58
N ASN A 59 -9.24 -3.26 4.54
CA ASN A 59 -8.99 -1.98 5.19
C ASN A 59 -8.06 -1.15 4.33
N THR A 60 -8.47 0.08 4.00
CA THR A 60 -7.64 1.01 3.22
C THR A 60 -7.43 2.30 4.02
N TRP A 61 -6.19 2.76 4.05
CA TRP A 61 -5.83 4.03 4.67
C TRP A 61 -5.37 5.02 3.62
N VAL A 62 -5.69 6.30 3.85
CA VAL A 62 -5.24 7.43 3.03
C VAL A 62 -4.33 8.31 3.88
N ALA A 63 -3.23 8.77 3.28
CA ALA A 63 -2.36 9.79 3.87
C ALA A 63 -2.79 11.17 3.39
N VAL A 64 -2.97 12.09 4.33
CA VAL A 64 -3.33 13.50 4.09
C VAL A 64 -2.18 14.39 4.53
N LEU A 65 -1.77 15.31 3.66
CA LEU A 65 -0.76 16.32 3.92
C LEU A 65 -1.29 17.67 3.42
N ASP A 66 -1.25 18.70 4.27
CA ASP A 66 -1.76 20.03 3.96
C ASP A 66 -3.22 20.02 3.43
N GLY A 67 -4.04 19.10 3.95
CA GLY A 67 -5.44 18.92 3.54
C GLY A 67 -5.64 18.20 2.20
N GLY A 68 -4.56 17.81 1.51
CA GLY A 68 -4.61 17.05 0.27
C GLY A 68 -4.26 15.58 0.47
N ASP A 69 -4.89 14.70 -0.31
CA ASP A 69 -4.58 13.28 -0.30
C ASP A 69 -3.30 13.00 -1.08
N VAL A 70 -2.36 12.33 -0.43
CA VAL A 70 -1.01 12.15 -0.97
C VAL A 70 -0.57 10.69 -1.05
N GLY A 71 -1.37 9.75 -0.58
CA GLY A 71 -1.01 8.34 -0.65
C GLY A 71 -2.09 7.43 -0.11
N LEU A 72 -1.94 6.13 -0.38
CA LEU A 72 -2.81 5.09 0.17
C LEU A 72 -2.03 3.83 0.51
N VAL A 73 -2.63 2.96 1.32
CA VAL A 73 -2.24 1.56 1.50
C VAL A 73 -3.47 0.73 1.82
N THR A 74 -3.47 -0.54 1.41
CA THR A 74 -4.54 -1.49 1.72
C THR A 74 -3.99 -2.66 2.51
N SER A 75 -4.78 -3.18 3.45
CA SER A 75 -4.52 -4.41 4.18
C SER A 75 -5.73 -5.33 4.14
N SER A 76 -5.48 -6.61 3.89
CA SER A 76 -6.44 -7.71 4.00
C SER A 76 -5.80 -8.87 4.78
N PRO A 77 -6.55 -9.90 5.19
CA PRO A 77 -5.94 -11.19 5.53
C PRO A 77 -5.08 -11.69 4.36
N ASP A 78 -3.96 -12.33 4.67
CA ASP A 78 -3.14 -12.98 3.65
C ASP A 78 -3.83 -14.24 3.12
N TRP A 79 -3.59 -14.52 1.84
CA TRP A 79 -4.26 -15.60 1.13
C TRP A 79 -3.68 -16.98 1.48
N ASP A 80 -2.39 -17.06 1.81
CA ASP A 80 -1.70 -18.28 2.23
C ASP A 80 -1.84 -18.53 3.73
N ASP A 81 -1.88 -17.46 4.53
CA ASP A 81 -1.91 -17.52 5.98
C ASP A 81 -2.95 -16.55 6.57
N PRO A 82 -4.14 -17.03 6.97
CA PRO A 82 -5.16 -16.16 7.55
C PRO A 82 -4.76 -15.56 8.90
N ASN A 83 -3.64 -15.98 9.51
CA ASN A 83 -3.07 -15.34 10.71
C ASN A 83 -2.03 -14.25 10.38
N ALA A 84 -1.80 -13.97 9.10
CA ALA A 84 -0.99 -12.86 8.63
C ALA A 84 -1.87 -11.79 7.97
N ALA A 85 -1.51 -10.53 8.16
CA ALA A 85 -2.08 -9.43 7.40
C ALA A 85 -1.24 -9.17 6.15
N HIS A 86 -1.87 -9.11 4.99
CA HIS A 86 -1.23 -8.77 3.72
C HIS A 86 -1.29 -7.26 3.47
N LEU A 87 -0.13 -6.59 3.43
CA LEU A 87 0.00 -5.18 3.06
C LEU A 87 0.20 -5.06 1.55
N SER A 88 -0.68 -4.33 0.89
CA SER A 88 -0.65 -4.13 -0.56
C SER A 88 -0.96 -2.69 -0.96
N GLY A 89 -0.67 -2.34 -2.21
CA GLY A 89 -1.10 -1.07 -2.79
C GLY A 89 -0.46 0.19 -2.19
N LEU A 90 0.61 0.05 -1.38
CA LEU A 90 1.29 1.20 -0.78
C LEU A 90 1.80 2.14 -1.88
N TRP A 91 1.34 3.39 -1.82
CA TRP A 91 1.78 4.43 -2.73
C TRP A 91 1.76 5.79 -2.07
N VAL A 92 2.73 6.62 -2.43
CA VAL A 92 2.77 8.04 -2.09
C VAL A 92 3.13 8.82 -3.33
N ASP A 93 2.36 9.88 -3.61
CA ASP A 93 2.59 10.79 -4.72
C ASP A 93 4.01 11.35 -4.65
N ARG A 94 4.69 11.40 -5.80
CA ARG A 94 6.08 11.90 -5.91
C ARG A 94 6.29 13.27 -5.28
N SER A 95 5.31 14.18 -5.37
CA SER A 95 5.39 15.52 -4.79
C SER A 95 5.39 15.52 -3.26
N ALA A 96 4.87 14.47 -2.64
CA ALA A 96 4.77 14.30 -1.19
C ALA A 96 5.64 13.14 -0.68
N ARG A 97 6.70 12.76 -1.39
CA ARG A 97 7.70 11.81 -0.88
C ARG A 97 8.64 12.49 0.09
N ARG A 98 9.33 11.68 0.90
CA ARG A 98 10.34 12.13 1.88
C ARG A 98 9.77 12.98 3.03
N CYS A 99 8.45 13.00 3.22
CA CYS A 99 7.78 13.64 4.37
C CYS A 99 7.31 12.65 5.45
N GLY A 100 7.59 11.35 5.30
CA GLY A 100 7.17 10.33 6.26
C GLY A 100 5.84 9.62 5.94
N ALA A 101 5.15 9.99 4.86
CA ALA A 101 3.83 9.43 4.55
C ALA A 101 3.82 7.90 4.36
N ALA A 102 4.82 7.33 3.69
CA ALA A 102 4.89 5.88 3.48
C ALA A 102 5.14 5.12 4.79
N GLN A 103 5.95 5.70 5.70
CA GLN A 103 6.15 5.17 7.05
C GLN A 103 4.87 5.25 7.87
N ALA A 104 4.15 6.37 7.82
CA ALA A 104 2.89 6.56 8.55
C ALA A 104 1.81 5.57 8.09
N LEU A 105 1.64 5.41 6.77
CA LEU A 105 0.71 4.43 6.18
C LEU A 105 1.05 3.00 6.60
N SER A 106 2.32 2.60 6.47
CA SER A 106 2.76 1.25 6.86
C SER A 106 2.60 1.02 8.37
N GLY A 107 2.87 2.04 9.19
CA GLY A 107 2.66 1.99 10.63
C GLY A 107 1.19 1.81 11.02
N ALA A 108 0.27 2.45 10.31
CA ALA A 108 -1.17 2.25 10.53
C ALA A 108 -1.61 0.81 10.23
N VAL A 109 -1.10 0.21 9.16
CA VAL A 109 -1.35 -1.22 8.85
C VAL A 109 -0.80 -2.12 9.96
N VAL A 110 0.44 -1.89 10.40
CA VAL A 110 1.09 -2.69 11.45
C VAL A 110 0.35 -2.57 12.78
N SER A 111 -0.09 -1.35 13.16
CA SER A 111 -0.88 -1.14 14.37
C SER A 111 -2.21 -1.88 14.30
N HIS A 112 -2.94 -1.71 13.20
CA HIS A 112 -4.21 -2.39 13.00
C HIS A 112 -4.07 -3.92 13.01
N ALA A 113 -2.99 -4.44 12.43
CA ALA A 113 -2.72 -5.86 12.41
C ALA A 113 -2.49 -6.43 13.83
N ARG A 114 -1.75 -5.70 14.68
CA ARG A 114 -1.58 -6.03 16.10
C ARG A 114 -2.90 -6.01 16.85
N ASP A 115 -3.67 -4.95 16.68
CA ASP A 115 -4.94 -4.76 17.39
C ASP A 115 -5.98 -5.83 17.02
N THR A 116 -5.90 -6.36 15.79
CA THR A 116 -6.78 -7.42 15.28
C THR A 116 -6.29 -8.82 15.66
N GLY A 117 -5.06 -8.96 16.18
CA GLY A 117 -4.49 -10.23 16.62
C GLY A 117 -3.76 -11.03 15.54
N PHE A 118 -3.39 -10.42 14.41
CA PHE A 118 -2.49 -11.04 13.45
C PHE A 118 -1.10 -11.25 14.08
N ARG A 119 -0.40 -12.29 13.64
CA ARG A 119 0.94 -12.65 14.16
C ARG A 119 2.09 -12.00 13.39
N ARG A 120 1.83 -11.63 12.14
CA ARG A 120 2.80 -11.01 11.24
C ARG A 120 2.10 -10.18 10.16
N VAL A 121 2.83 -9.26 9.56
CA VAL A 121 2.44 -8.58 8.33
C VAL A 121 3.34 -9.09 7.21
N VAL A 122 2.74 -9.46 6.08
CA VAL A 122 3.45 -9.91 4.88
C VAL A 122 3.16 -8.98 3.71
N LEU A 123 4.09 -8.87 2.78
CA LEU A 123 3.93 -8.11 1.55
C LEU A 123 4.86 -8.62 0.46
N TRP A 124 4.54 -8.29 -0.78
CA TRP A 124 5.41 -8.56 -1.91
C TRP A 124 5.95 -7.25 -2.48
N VAL A 125 7.26 -7.22 -2.74
CA VAL A 125 7.93 -6.07 -3.33
C VAL A 125 8.68 -6.48 -4.59
N ALA A 126 8.45 -5.76 -5.69
CA ALA A 126 9.23 -5.93 -6.91
C ALA A 126 10.73 -5.73 -6.60
N SER A 127 11.56 -6.68 -7.03
CA SER A 127 13.03 -6.68 -6.82
C SER A 127 13.73 -5.42 -7.35
N ALA A 128 13.17 -4.81 -8.39
CA ALA A 128 13.65 -3.55 -8.96
C ALA A 128 13.25 -2.30 -8.13
N ASN A 129 12.36 -2.43 -7.15
CA ASN A 129 11.86 -1.31 -6.34
C ASN A 129 12.74 -1.08 -5.10
N ALA A 130 13.97 -0.63 -5.32
CA ALA A 130 14.94 -0.35 -4.24
C ALA A 130 14.44 0.69 -3.21
N GLY A 131 13.51 1.56 -3.59
CA GLY A 131 12.89 2.53 -2.68
C GLY A 131 11.99 1.84 -1.64
N ALA A 132 11.14 0.93 -2.08
CA ALA A 132 10.27 0.14 -1.21
C ALA A 132 11.08 -0.85 -0.36
N ASP A 133 12.07 -1.54 -0.93
CA ASP A 133 12.96 -2.46 -0.19
C ASP A 133 13.65 -1.74 0.99
N ARG A 134 14.18 -0.54 0.77
CA ARG A 134 14.76 0.29 1.85
C ARG A 134 13.74 0.77 2.88
N LEU A 135 12.54 1.15 2.44
CA LEU A 135 11.47 1.56 3.34
C LEU A 135 11.11 0.41 4.29
N TYR A 136 10.81 -0.76 3.73
CA TYR A 136 10.37 -1.91 4.51
C TYR A 136 11.48 -2.45 5.42
N ALA A 137 12.74 -2.51 4.94
CA ALA A 137 13.87 -2.85 5.80
C ALA A 137 14.02 -1.87 6.98
N GLY A 138 13.84 -0.56 6.74
CA GLY A 138 13.84 0.46 7.80
C GLY A 138 12.67 0.35 8.78
N LEU A 139 11.58 -0.31 8.40
CA LEU A 139 10.43 -0.62 9.26
C LEU A 139 10.56 -1.98 9.96
N GLY A 140 11.67 -2.70 9.76
CA GLY A 140 11.95 -3.99 10.38
C GLY A 140 11.43 -5.21 9.61
N PHE A 141 10.94 -5.02 8.38
CA PHE A 141 10.59 -6.16 7.53
C PHE A 141 11.85 -6.90 7.08
N THR A 142 11.74 -8.22 6.95
CA THR A 142 12.82 -9.11 6.51
C THR A 142 12.33 -10.03 5.39
N ARG A 143 13.25 -10.49 4.52
CA ARG A 143 12.90 -11.39 3.42
C ARG A 143 12.60 -12.78 3.98
N THR A 144 11.50 -13.38 3.54
CA THR A 144 11.15 -14.77 3.91
C THR A 144 11.92 -15.80 3.07
N GLY A 145 12.52 -15.35 1.96
CA GLY A 145 13.17 -16.19 0.97
C GLY A 145 12.22 -16.64 -0.15
N ARG A 146 10.91 -16.41 -0.02
CA ARG A 146 9.95 -16.63 -1.11
C ARG A 146 10.10 -15.56 -2.18
N THR A 147 9.99 -16.00 -3.42
CA THR A 147 10.04 -15.14 -4.61
C THR A 147 8.93 -15.55 -5.57
N ASP A 148 8.35 -14.58 -6.26
CA ASP A 148 7.39 -14.83 -7.33
C ASP A 148 7.73 -13.96 -8.55
N THR A 149 7.04 -14.21 -9.66
CA THR A 149 7.19 -13.47 -10.90
C THR A 149 5.86 -12.85 -11.29
N PHE A 150 5.92 -11.63 -11.81
CA PHE A 150 4.73 -10.94 -12.29
C PHE A 150 4.01 -11.76 -13.38
N GLN A 151 2.70 -11.57 -13.51
CA GLN A 151 1.97 -12.21 -14.62
C GLN A 151 2.27 -11.51 -15.96
N PRO A 152 2.14 -12.21 -17.10
CA PRO A 152 2.22 -11.59 -18.41
C PRO A 152 1.33 -10.35 -18.52
N PRO A 153 1.78 -9.26 -19.17
CA PRO A 153 3.01 -9.14 -19.98
C PRO A 153 4.25 -8.71 -19.18
N ARG A 154 4.23 -8.82 -17.85
CA ARG A 154 5.29 -8.37 -16.95
C ARG A 154 6.05 -9.51 -16.28
N ASP A 155 6.03 -10.69 -16.86
CA ASP A 155 6.70 -11.91 -16.38
C ASP A 155 8.24 -11.86 -16.38
N THR A 156 8.84 -10.71 -16.68
CA THR A 156 10.27 -10.46 -16.49
C THR A 156 10.61 -9.83 -15.14
N TYR A 157 9.60 -9.41 -14.37
CA TYR A 157 9.80 -8.79 -13.05
C TYR A 157 9.63 -9.83 -11.94
N THR A 158 10.68 -10.01 -11.13
CA THR A 158 10.64 -10.82 -9.90
C THR A 158 10.26 -9.95 -8.72
N GLU A 159 9.58 -10.54 -7.75
CA GLU A 159 9.33 -9.95 -6.43
C GLU A 159 9.82 -10.84 -5.30
N TRP A 160 10.00 -10.20 -4.14
CA TRP A 160 10.40 -10.83 -2.91
C TRP A 160 9.28 -10.66 -1.89
N GLU A 161 8.96 -11.74 -1.20
CA GLU A 161 8.09 -11.66 -0.03
C GLU A 161 8.92 -11.15 1.15
N LEU A 162 8.33 -10.17 1.84
CA LEU A 162 8.84 -9.58 3.07
C LEU A 162 7.84 -9.83 4.19
N GLU A 163 8.34 -10.03 5.40
CA GLU A 163 7.52 -10.17 6.60
C GLU A 163 8.02 -9.32 7.77
N LEU A 164 7.09 -8.92 8.62
CA LEU A 164 7.33 -8.29 9.92
C LEU A 164 6.54 -9.07 10.98
N MET A 165 7.25 -9.62 11.97
CA MET A 165 6.62 -10.25 13.13
C MET A 165 6.06 -9.16 14.06
N LEU A 166 4.84 -9.40 14.58
CA LEU A 166 4.06 -8.39 15.32
C LEU A 166 4.24 -8.45 16.84
#